data_AF-A0A8J4H828-F1
#
_entry.id   AF-A0A8J4H828-F1
#
_cell.length_a   1.000
_cell.length_b   1.000
_cell.length_c   1.000
_cell.angle_alpha   90.00
_cell.angle_beta   90.00
_cell.angle_gamma   90.00
#
_symmetry.space_group_name_H-M   'P 1'
#
loop_
_entity.id
_entity.type
_entity.pdbx_description
1 polymer ?
#
loop_
_entity_poly.entity_id
_entity_poly.type
_entity_poly.pdbx_seq_one_letter_code
_entity_poly.pdbx_strand_id
1 'polypeptide(L)'
;MSNKSNKQPRAKRWLAIAAILVLLPAAGCAATGDKQPGADTPAIANEQSDGKQGTANGNEHHAGDEAVAVSLGMEQVALAPGESFELHSVLADDTLTVSYHSPDTGIVAIDESGNLTVSSNAVTGDRAVITVQAGQAQAELTVTVKTKLSETAIQGDDGFLIVTNPTAFDVVVNKQRRLPDGYYPDDLVVPNVPFSFSGESEKKKLRKQAAEALEQLFAQAEEDGIALRAVSGFRAFGTQQAIFQSNVQRQGEEEARRYSAYPGTSEHQTGLAMDVSSPSVNNALEDTLGATEEGKWLAENAAAYGFIIRYPEGKEHITGYAYEPWHLRYVGKQVAQQIHEQALTLEEYFEADRPNNL
;
A
#
# COMPACT_ATOMS: atom_id res chain seq x y z
N MET A 1 -21.67 -23.67 44.24
CA MET A 1 -20.63 -24.55 43.65
C MET A 1 -20.62 -24.25 42.15
N SER A 2 -19.73 -23.38 41.69
CA SER A 2 -18.49 -23.70 40.94
C SER A 2 -18.83 -24.05 39.47
N ASN A 3 -18.24 -23.50 38.39
CA ASN A 3 -17.11 -22.60 38.21
C ASN A 3 -17.22 -21.95 36.82
N LYS A 4 -16.78 -20.70 36.65
CA LYS A 4 -16.58 -20.07 35.34
C LYS A 4 -15.29 -20.59 34.72
N SER A 5 -15.31 -21.00 33.45
CA SER A 5 -14.13 -21.34 32.66
C SER A 5 -13.92 -20.27 31.58
N ASN A 6 -13.10 -19.28 31.93
CA ASN A 6 -12.55 -18.26 31.06
C ASN A 6 -11.51 -18.90 30.12
N LYS A 7 -11.65 -18.77 28.80
CA LYS A 7 -10.61 -19.13 27.82
C LYS A 7 -10.34 -17.92 26.93
N GLN A 8 -9.22 -17.26 27.18
CA GLN A 8 -8.63 -16.30 26.25
C GLN A 8 -8.06 -17.01 25.01
N PRO A 9 -8.15 -16.42 23.81
CA PRO A 9 -7.37 -16.87 22.66
C PRO A 9 -5.93 -16.33 22.72
N ARG A 10 -4.98 -17.22 22.43
CA ARG A 10 -3.54 -16.93 22.36
C ARG A 10 -3.22 -16.12 21.10
N ALA A 11 -2.50 -15.02 21.26
CA ALA A 11 -1.92 -14.23 20.18
C ALA A 11 -0.89 -15.06 19.39
N LYS A 12 -1.01 -15.06 18.05
CA LYS A 12 -0.02 -15.63 17.13
C LYS A 12 1.04 -14.55 16.86
N ARG A 13 2.29 -14.86 17.20
CA ARG A 13 3.48 -14.05 16.84
C ARG A 13 3.73 -14.18 15.33
N TRP A 14 3.77 -13.06 14.63
CA TRP A 14 4.31 -12.96 13.28
C TRP A 14 5.80 -12.62 13.39
N LEU A 15 6.67 -13.46 12.81
CA LEU A 15 8.08 -13.11 12.60
C LEU A 15 8.18 -12.30 11.31
N ALA A 16 8.59 -11.03 11.41
CA ALA A 16 9.07 -10.27 10.28
C ALA A 16 10.52 -10.70 9.98
N ILE A 17 10.77 -11.23 8.78
CA ILE A 17 12.12 -11.54 8.28
C ILE A 17 12.64 -10.30 7.56
N ALA A 18 13.62 -9.63 8.13
CA ALA A 18 14.39 -8.59 7.45
C ALA A 18 15.41 -9.24 6.50
N ALA A 19 15.24 -9.05 5.20
CA ALA A 19 16.21 -9.46 4.19
C ALA A 19 17.31 -8.39 4.08
N ILE A 20 18.51 -8.69 4.58
CA ILE A 20 19.72 -7.89 4.35
C ILE A 20 20.33 -8.34 3.03
N LEU A 21 20.21 -7.52 1.99
CA LEU A 21 20.86 -7.72 0.70
C LEU A 21 22.31 -7.18 0.79
N VAL A 22 23.30 -8.07 0.85
CA VAL A 22 24.72 -7.69 0.73
C VAL A 22 25.13 -7.79 -0.73
N LEU A 23 25.41 -6.65 -1.35
CA LEU A 23 26.07 -6.53 -2.64
C LEU A 23 27.55 -6.98 -2.53
N LEU A 24 27.94 -7.98 -3.32
CA LEU A 24 29.35 -8.31 -3.59
C LEU A 24 29.67 -8.02 -5.06
N PRO A 25 30.83 -7.45 -5.39
CA PRO A 25 31.21 -7.18 -6.77
C PRO A 25 31.72 -8.45 -7.46
N ALA A 26 31.26 -8.65 -8.69
CA ALA A 26 31.77 -9.67 -9.59
C ALA A 26 33.15 -9.27 -10.15
N ALA A 27 34.14 -10.14 -9.96
CA ALA A 27 35.40 -10.13 -10.71
C ALA A 27 35.54 -11.48 -11.42
N GLY A 28 35.67 -11.45 -12.75
CA GLY A 28 35.88 -12.63 -13.58
C GLY A 28 37.36 -13.03 -13.71
N CYS A 29 37.60 -14.33 -13.95
CA CYS A 29 38.32 -14.86 -15.12
C CYS A 29 38.72 -16.36 -14.96
N ALA A 30 38.44 -17.12 -16.02
CA ALA A 30 39.20 -18.24 -16.62
C ALA A 30 39.52 -19.56 -15.86
N ALA A 31 38.82 -20.61 -16.30
CA ALA A 31 39.27 -21.97 -16.72
C ALA A 31 40.52 -22.64 -16.11
N THR A 32 40.37 -23.88 -15.60
CA THR A 32 40.75 -25.17 -16.24
C THR A 32 40.65 -26.33 -15.22
N GLY A 33 40.35 -27.53 -15.71
CA GLY A 33 40.01 -28.70 -14.89
C GLY A 33 41.14 -29.70 -14.61
N ASP A 34 40.74 -30.69 -13.79
CA ASP A 34 41.21 -32.08 -13.69
C ASP A 34 42.60 -32.40 -13.11
N LYS A 35 42.62 -32.90 -11.85
CA LYS A 35 42.91 -34.32 -11.47
C LYS A 35 43.26 -34.49 -9.98
N GLN A 36 42.59 -35.47 -9.35
CA GLN A 36 42.96 -36.19 -8.11
C GLN A 36 43.90 -37.38 -8.45
N PRO A 37 44.38 -38.29 -7.54
CA PRO A 37 44.27 -38.38 -6.06
C PRO A 37 45.54 -38.88 -5.31
N GLY A 38 45.42 -39.08 -3.98
CA GLY A 38 46.29 -39.94 -3.14
C GLY A 38 46.34 -39.44 -1.67
N ALA A 39 45.51 -39.95 -0.75
CA ALA A 39 45.73 -41.11 0.13
C ALA A 39 46.88 -40.92 1.15
N ASP A 40 46.53 -40.76 2.44
CA ASP A 40 46.93 -41.67 3.52
C ASP A 40 46.52 -41.14 4.91
N THR A 41 45.88 -42.02 5.69
CA THR A 41 45.66 -41.93 7.15
C THR A 41 46.87 -42.58 7.85
N PRO A 42 47.20 -42.30 9.13
CA PRO A 42 46.45 -42.92 10.23
C PRO A 42 46.31 -42.08 11.52
N ALA A 43 45.35 -42.52 12.33
CA ALA A 43 45.02 -42.09 13.69
C ALA A 43 46.03 -42.57 14.75
N ILE A 44 46.21 -41.83 15.86
CA ILE A 44 46.65 -42.37 17.16
C ILE A 44 46.00 -41.61 18.35
N ALA A 45 45.28 -42.41 19.15
CA ALA A 45 45.07 -42.46 20.61
C ALA A 45 44.55 -41.28 21.48
N ASN A 46 43.47 -41.64 22.18
CA ASN A 46 43.03 -41.23 23.53
C ASN A 46 44.15 -41.15 24.58
N GLU A 47 43.97 -40.25 25.55
CA GLU A 47 44.16 -40.59 26.98
C GLU A 47 43.30 -39.68 27.88
N GLN A 48 42.58 -40.32 28.80
CA GLN A 48 41.86 -39.72 29.94
C GLN A 48 42.82 -39.57 31.13
N SER A 49 42.63 -38.52 31.96
CA SER A 49 42.79 -38.67 33.42
C SER A 49 42.15 -37.52 34.21
N ASP A 50 41.13 -37.88 34.99
CA ASP A 50 40.80 -37.48 36.38
C ASP A 50 41.21 -36.11 36.95
N GLY A 51 40.17 -35.33 37.29
CA GLY A 51 39.75 -35.15 38.69
C GLY A 51 40.53 -34.19 39.60
N LYS A 52 39.94 -33.03 39.93
CA LYS A 52 39.96 -32.47 41.29
C LYS A 52 38.89 -31.38 41.53
N GLN A 53 38.24 -31.51 42.68
CA GLN A 53 37.24 -30.61 43.26
C GLN A 53 37.79 -29.21 43.58
N GLY A 54 36.95 -28.19 43.42
CA GLY A 54 37.21 -26.82 43.87
C GLY A 54 35.92 -25.98 43.89
N THR A 55 35.24 -26.02 45.04
CA THR A 55 34.45 -24.97 45.70
C THR A 55 33.67 -23.90 44.92
N ALA A 56 32.39 -23.82 45.29
CA ALA A 56 31.40 -22.76 45.09
C ALA A 56 31.92 -21.33 44.84
N ASN A 57 31.29 -20.67 43.87
CA ASN A 57 30.74 -19.32 44.07
C ASN A 57 29.53 -19.14 43.14
N GLY A 58 28.43 -18.66 43.72
CA GLY A 58 27.19 -18.41 43.02
C GLY A 58 27.38 -17.37 41.92
N ASN A 59 26.73 -17.61 40.79
CA ASN A 59 26.47 -16.54 39.84
C ASN A 59 24.95 -16.37 39.80
N GLU A 60 24.51 -15.39 40.59
CA GLU A 60 23.20 -14.79 40.47
C GLU A 60 23.01 -14.25 39.05
N HIS A 61 21.75 -14.33 38.62
CA HIS A 61 21.10 -13.56 37.57
C HIS A 61 21.94 -12.54 36.79
N HIS A 62 22.10 -12.81 35.50
CA HIS A 62 22.03 -11.77 34.48
C HIS A 62 21.02 -12.20 33.42
N ALA A 63 19.75 -12.12 33.80
CA ALA A 63 18.67 -11.86 32.87
C ALA A 63 18.35 -10.37 33.01
N GLY A 64 19.21 -9.52 32.44
CA GLY A 64 18.86 -8.13 32.18
C GLY A 64 17.90 -8.14 31.00
N ASP A 65 16.61 -8.28 31.29
CA ASP A 65 15.59 -7.75 30.40
C ASP A 65 15.87 -6.25 30.31
N GLU A 66 16.26 -5.75 29.14
CA GLU A 66 16.20 -4.32 28.85
C GLU A 66 14.74 -3.92 29.01
N ALA A 67 14.39 -3.39 30.19
CA ALA A 67 13.07 -2.82 30.42
C ALA A 67 12.89 -1.67 29.44
N VAL A 68 12.00 -1.85 28.46
CA VAL A 68 11.58 -0.81 27.51
C VAL A 68 11.01 0.34 28.34
N ALA A 69 11.78 1.42 28.51
CA ALA A 69 11.43 2.47 29.47
C ALA A 69 10.27 3.38 29.00
N VAL A 70 9.94 3.37 27.70
CA VAL A 70 8.77 4.01 27.11
C VAL A 70 8.14 3.11 26.05
N SER A 71 6.82 2.92 26.12
CA SER A 71 6.06 2.18 25.12
C SER A 71 4.79 2.93 24.74
N LEU A 72 4.34 2.73 23.50
CA LEU A 72 3.10 3.30 22.97
C LEU A 72 2.06 2.20 22.80
N GLY A 73 0.79 2.53 22.99
CA GLY A 73 -0.31 1.60 22.74
C GLY A 73 -0.52 1.26 21.26
N MET A 74 0.18 1.96 20.36
CA MET A 74 0.12 1.81 18.91
C MET A 74 1.42 2.30 18.28
N GLU A 75 1.78 1.71 17.14
CA GLU A 75 2.95 2.10 16.33
C GLU A 75 2.56 3.03 15.18
N GLN A 76 1.28 3.06 14.81
CA GLN A 76 0.73 3.77 13.67
C GLN A 76 -0.66 4.33 14.00
N VAL A 77 -0.97 5.51 13.47
CA VAL A 77 -2.31 6.10 13.55
C VAL A 77 -2.62 6.87 12.27
N ALA A 78 -3.86 6.76 11.79
CA ALA A 78 -4.39 7.56 10.70
C ALA A 78 -5.30 8.66 11.22
N LEU A 79 -5.00 9.91 10.88
CA LEU A 79 -5.73 11.10 11.32
C LEU A 79 -6.14 11.95 10.12
N ALA A 80 -7.28 12.61 10.19
CA ALA A 80 -7.74 13.54 9.17
C ALA A 80 -7.06 14.92 9.30
N PRO A 81 -7.00 15.73 8.22
CA PRO A 81 -6.55 17.11 8.31
C PRO A 81 -7.33 17.89 9.39
N GLY A 82 -6.61 18.59 10.28
CA GLY A 82 -7.20 19.32 11.41
C GLY A 82 -7.63 18.47 12.61
N GLU A 83 -7.47 17.13 12.57
CA GLU A 83 -7.79 16.25 13.68
C GLU A 83 -6.70 16.32 14.77
N SER A 84 -7.14 16.25 16.03
CA SER A 84 -6.25 16.15 17.18
C SER A 84 -6.36 14.76 17.81
N PHE A 85 -5.25 14.29 18.39
CA PHE A 85 -5.15 12.98 19.01
C PHE A 85 -4.26 13.04 20.25
N GLU A 86 -4.73 12.51 21.37
CA GLU A 86 -3.95 12.45 22.60
C GLU A 86 -3.06 11.20 22.59
N LEU A 87 -1.74 11.39 22.55
CA LEU A 87 -0.80 10.29 22.57
C LEU A 87 -0.52 9.83 24.01
N HIS A 88 -1.08 8.68 24.37
CA HIS A 88 -0.77 8.04 25.63
C HIS A 88 0.51 7.20 25.53
N SER A 89 1.53 7.55 26.33
CA SER A 89 2.73 6.76 26.54
C SER A 89 2.68 6.05 27.90
N VAL A 90 3.26 4.85 27.96
CA VAL A 90 3.40 4.06 29.19
C VAL A 90 4.88 3.98 29.54
N LEU A 91 5.21 4.40 30.77
CA LEU A 91 6.56 4.40 31.30
C LEU A 91 6.80 3.21 32.21
N ALA A 92 8.02 2.68 32.18
CA ALA A 92 8.46 1.67 33.14
C ALA A 92 8.84 2.28 34.51
N ASP A 93 9.13 3.58 34.52
CA ASP A 93 9.53 4.36 35.69
C ASP A 93 8.82 5.72 35.65
N ASP A 94 7.86 5.92 36.56
CA ASP A 94 7.05 7.15 36.68
C ASP A 94 7.87 8.38 37.10
N THR A 95 9.16 8.23 37.42
CA THR A 95 10.07 9.35 37.69
C THR A 95 10.68 9.94 36.42
N LEU A 96 10.56 9.25 35.28
CA LEU A 96 11.06 9.73 34.00
C LEU A 96 10.15 10.82 33.42
N THR A 97 10.76 11.85 32.85
CA THR A 97 10.06 12.86 32.05
C THR A 97 9.99 12.42 30.60
N VAL A 98 8.82 12.57 29.99
CA VAL A 98 8.59 12.32 28.56
C VAL A 98 8.78 13.61 27.78
N SER A 99 9.45 13.52 26.65
CA SER A 99 9.51 14.58 25.65
C SER A 99 9.08 14.06 24.30
N TYR A 100 8.36 14.91 23.56
CA TYR A 100 7.84 14.60 22.24
C TYR A 100 8.56 15.42 21.19
N HIS A 101 8.85 14.82 20.04
CA HIS A 101 9.43 15.49 18.90
C HIS A 101 8.67 15.16 17.62
N SER A 102 8.27 16.19 16.88
CA SER A 102 7.79 16.07 15.51
C SER A 102 8.83 16.69 14.57
N PRO A 103 9.37 15.94 13.59
CA PRO A 103 10.33 16.47 12.63
C PRO A 103 9.68 17.39 11.59
N ASP A 104 8.37 17.25 11.36
CA ASP A 104 7.61 18.05 10.40
C ASP A 104 6.35 18.65 11.04
N THR A 105 6.54 19.81 11.66
CA THR A 105 5.46 20.59 12.26
C THR A 105 4.50 21.20 11.23
N GLY A 106 4.84 21.15 9.94
CA GLY A 106 3.94 21.54 8.85
C GLY A 106 2.83 20.52 8.59
N ILE A 107 3.06 19.25 8.96
CA ILE A 107 2.09 18.16 8.83
C ILE A 107 1.47 17.83 10.19
N VAL A 108 2.28 17.58 11.22
CA VAL A 108 1.80 17.22 12.56
C VAL A 108 2.57 17.98 13.62
N ALA A 109 1.86 18.74 14.45
CA ALA A 109 2.40 19.34 15.66
C ALA A 109 2.08 18.46 16.88
N ILE A 110 2.97 18.46 17.87
CA ILE A 110 2.74 17.83 19.18
C ILE A 110 3.11 18.82 20.28
N ASP A 111 2.28 18.96 21.31
CA ASP A 111 2.57 19.79 22.47
C ASP A 111 3.28 19.01 23.60
N GLU A 112 3.68 19.71 24.66
CA GLU A 112 4.36 19.10 25.82
C GLU A 112 3.47 18.11 26.59
N SER A 113 2.15 18.16 26.41
CA SER A 113 1.19 17.25 27.03
C SER A 113 0.92 16.00 26.18
N GLY A 114 1.51 15.90 24.99
CA GLY A 114 1.32 14.76 24.08
C GLY A 114 0.10 14.90 23.16
N ASN A 115 -0.50 16.10 23.05
CA ASN A 115 -1.59 16.33 22.13
C ASN A 115 -1.05 16.59 20.72
N LEU A 116 -1.32 15.65 19.82
CA LEU A 116 -1.04 15.77 18.39
C LEU A 116 -2.12 16.59 17.72
N THR A 117 -1.75 17.41 16.74
CA THR A 117 -2.68 18.10 15.85
C THR A 117 -2.16 18.03 14.42
N VAL A 118 -2.96 17.46 13.53
CA VAL A 118 -2.67 17.45 12.09
C VAL A 118 -3.01 18.82 11.51
N SER A 119 -2.10 19.35 10.69
CA SER A 119 -2.32 20.59 9.95
C SER A 119 -3.58 20.50 9.08
N SER A 120 -4.38 21.56 9.06
CA SER A 120 -5.56 21.64 8.17
C SER A 120 -5.18 21.67 6.68
N ASN A 121 -3.92 21.96 6.38
CA ASN A 121 -3.40 22.00 5.01
C ASN A 121 -2.72 20.68 4.59
N ALA A 122 -2.55 19.74 5.52
CA ALA A 122 -2.04 18.43 5.19
C ALA A 122 -3.02 17.69 4.27
N VAL A 123 -2.50 16.84 3.41
CA VAL A 123 -3.27 16.09 2.42
C VAL A 123 -3.16 14.59 2.66
N THR A 124 -4.11 13.82 2.11
CA THR A 124 -4.06 12.36 2.20
C THR A 124 -2.71 11.83 1.68
N GLY A 125 -2.07 10.97 2.46
CA GLY A 125 -0.77 10.37 2.14
C GLY A 125 0.42 11.07 2.78
N ASP A 126 0.26 12.30 3.30
CA ASP A 126 1.27 12.94 4.14
C ASP A 126 1.57 12.07 5.38
N ARG A 127 2.83 12.07 5.82
CA ARG A 127 3.30 11.23 6.92
C ARG A 127 4.25 12.00 7.81
N ALA A 128 4.10 11.83 9.12
CA ALA A 128 5.05 12.29 10.13
C ALA A 128 5.41 11.14 11.08
N VAL A 129 6.64 11.13 11.59
CA VAL A 129 7.06 10.18 12.63
C VAL A 129 7.28 10.98 13.90
N ILE A 130 6.49 10.70 14.93
CA ILE A 130 6.60 11.35 16.23
C ILE A 130 7.51 10.49 17.10
N THR A 131 8.61 11.08 17.56
CA THR A 131 9.52 10.42 18.51
C THR A 131 9.11 10.78 19.93
N VAL A 132 8.91 9.74 20.75
CA VAL A 132 8.63 9.85 22.18
C VAL A 132 9.86 9.37 22.92
N GLN A 133 10.45 10.24 23.73
CA GLN A 133 11.69 9.95 24.44
C GLN A 133 11.47 10.03 25.96
N ALA A 134 11.98 9.02 26.68
CA ALA A 134 12.04 9.01 28.14
C ALA A 134 13.39 8.47 28.59
N GLY A 135 14.24 9.34 29.14
CA GLY A 135 15.63 9.01 29.46
C GLY A 135 16.43 8.62 28.20
N GLN A 136 16.93 7.38 28.16
CA GLN A 136 17.66 6.82 27.00
C GLN A 136 16.77 5.99 26.07
N ALA A 137 15.52 5.74 26.45
CA ALA A 137 14.59 4.97 25.63
C ALA A 137 13.83 5.91 24.68
N GLN A 138 13.50 5.37 23.50
CA GLN A 138 12.67 6.04 22.52
C GLN A 138 11.63 5.07 21.96
N ALA A 139 10.47 5.62 21.60
CA ALA A 139 9.44 4.95 20.82
C ALA A 139 9.02 5.89 19.69
N GLU A 140 8.50 5.32 18.61
CA GLU A 140 8.05 6.08 17.44
C GLU A 140 6.58 5.79 17.15
N LEU A 141 5.85 6.84 16.79
CA LEU A 141 4.50 6.76 16.25
C LEU A 141 4.52 7.29 14.83
N THR A 142 4.16 6.45 13.86
CA THR A 142 3.84 6.92 12.52
C THR A 142 2.44 7.53 12.51
N VAL A 143 2.34 8.81 12.15
CA VAL A 143 1.07 9.47 11.84
C VAL A 143 0.93 9.55 10.33
N THR A 144 -0.15 8.98 9.79
CA THR A 144 -0.51 9.09 8.37
C THR A 144 -1.75 9.95 8.22
N VAL A 145 -1.71 10.94 7.34
CA VAL A 145 -2.85 11.81 7.09
C VAL A 145 -3.80 11.11 6.11
N LYS A 146 -5.05 10.90 6.52
CA LYS A 146 -6.09 10.28 5.70
C LYS A 146 -7.43 10.98 5.91
N THR A 147 -7.91 11.67 4.87
CA THR A 147 -9.25 12.28 4.89
C THR A 147 -10.33 11.24 5.16
N LYS A 148 -11.38 11.59 5.92
CA LYS A 148 -12.49 10.67 6.20
C LYS A 148 -13.31 10.42 4.94
N LEU A 149 -13.52 9.15 4.60
CA LEU A 149 -14.25 8.78 3.40
C LEU A 149 -15.72 9.24 3.47
N SER A 150 -16.26 9.35 4.68
CA SER A 150 -17.58 9.93 4.97
C SER A 150 -17.67 11.44 4.73
N GLU A 151 -16.55 12.16 4.72
CA GLU A 151 -16.50 13.63 4.53
C GLU A 151 -16.27 14.02 3.07
N THR A 152 -15.97 13.04 2.21
CA THR A 152 -15.64 13.25 0.79
C THR A 152 -16.79 12.93 -0.16
N ALA A 153 -18.00 12.72 0.37
CA ALA A 153 -19.20 12.58 -0.44
C ALA A 153 -20.46 13.02 0.31
N ILE A 154 -21.48 13.39 -0.44
CA ILE A 154 -22.82 13.74 0.05
C ILE A 154 -23.87 12.79 -0.52
N GLN A 155 -24.99 12.60 0.18
CA GLN A 155 -26.09 11.78 -0.32
C GLN A 155 -26.75 12.44 -1.54
N GLY A 156 -26.81 11.72 -2.66
CA GLY A 156 -27.60 12.10 -3.83
C GLY A 156 -29.03 11.54 -3.79
N ASP A 157 -29.93 12.18 -4.51
CA ASP A 157 -31.35 11.78 -4.63
C ASP A 157 -31.55 10.48 -5.44
N ASP A 158 -30.52 10.05 -6.16
CA ASP A 158 -30.51 8.85 -7.01
C ASP A 158 -29.98 7.59 -6.30
N GLY A 159 -29.78 7.68 -4.98
CA GLY A 159 -29.29 6.59 -4.15
C GLY A 159 -27.77 6.39 -4.18
N PHE A 160 -27.02 7.21 -4.94
CA PHE A 160 -25.56 7.23 -4.90
C PHE A 160 -25.05 8.31 -3.93
N LEU A 161 -23.85 8.10 -3.40
CA LEU A 161 -23.05 9.15 -2.81
C LEU A 161 -22.38 9.96 -3.93
N ILE A 162 -22.47 11.28 -3.91
CA ILE A 162 -21.82 12.18 -4.87
C ILE A 162 -20.52 12.67 -4.23
N VAL A 163 -19.38 12.37 -4.84
CA VAL A 163 -18.07 12.80 -4.31
C VAL A 163 -17.92 14.32 -4.37
N THR A 164 -17.36 14.91 -3.31
CA THR A 164 -17.19 16.37 -3.17
C THR A 164 -15.78 16.84 -3.52
N ASN A 165 -14.83 15.92 -3.68
CA ASN A 165 -13.43 16.17 -4.03
C ASN A 165 -13.04 15.55 -5.39
N PRO A 166 -13.80 15.80 -6.48
CA PRO A 166 -13.65 15.03 -7.72
C PRO A 166 -12.32 15.24 -8.46
N THR A 167 -11.53 16.27 -8.09
CA THR A 167 -10.21 16.55 -8.66
C THR A 167 -9.06 15.95 -7.84
N ALA A 168 -9.32 15.37 -6.66
CA ALA A 168 -8.31 14.76 -5.82
C ALA A 168 -7.79 13.45 -6.47
N PHE A 169 -6.48 13.19 -6.38
CA PHE A 169 -5.91 11.97 -6.98
C PHE A 169 -6.34 10.69 -6.26
N ASP A 170 -6.65 10.79 -4.98
CA ASP A 170 -7.15 9.75 -4.10
C ASP A 170 -8.68 9.64 -4.07
N VAL A 171 -9.40 10.35 -4.97
CA VAL A 171 -10.88 10.30 -5.01
C VAL A 171 -11.40 8.87 -5.16
N VAL A 172 -12.34 8.48 -4.30
CA VAL A 172 -12.96 7.14 -4.36
C VAL A 172 -14.25 7.19 -5.18
N VAL A 173 -14.17 6.65 -6.40
CA VAL A 173 -15.30 6.42 -7.31
C VAL A 173 -15.51 4.91 -7.43
N ASN A 174 -16.72 4.43 -7.14
CA ASN A 174 -17.04 3.00 -7.14
C ASN A 174 -18.55 2.79 -7.27
N LYS A 175 -19.03 1.54 -7.10
CA LYS A 175 -20.46 1.19 -7.25
C LYS A 175 -21.44 1.98 -6.37
N GLN A 176 -20.96 2.66 -5.33
CA GLN A 176 -21.77 3.45 -4.39
C GLN A 176 -21.48 4.94 -4.49
N ARG A 177 -20.31 5.33 -5.00
CA ARG A 177 -19.80 6.71 -5.03
C ARG A 177 -19.60 7.16 -6.46
N ARG A 178 -20.39 8.14 -6.91
CA ARG A 178 -20.33 8.69 -8.26
C ARG A 178 -19.70 10.07 -8.30
N LEU A 179 -19.16 10.41 -9.46
CA LEU A 179 -18.74 11.76 -9.79
C LEU A 179 -19.95 12.72 -9.88
N PRO A 180 -19.76 14.01 -9.57
CA PRO A 180 -20.79 15.02 -9.77
C PRO A 180 -21.13 15.19 -11.25
N ASP A 181 -22.34 15.64 -11.51
CA ASP A 181 -22.83 15.84 -12.87
C ASP A 181 -21.97 16.86 -13.63
N GLY A 182 -21.68 16.57 -14.89
CA GLY A 182 -20.85 17.43 -15.74
C GLY A 182 -19.35 17.36 -15.44
N TYR A 183 -18.89 16.54 -14.49
CA TYR A 183 -17.46 16.39 -14.24
C TYR A 183 -16.71 15.91 -15.49
N TYR A 184 -15.71 16.70 -15.88
CA TYR A 184 -14.77 16.45 -16.96
C TYR A 184 -13.42 17.06 -16.57
N PRO A 185 -12.31 16.30 -16.48
CA PRO A 185 -11.02 16.86 -16.11
C PRO A 185 -10.51 17.88 -17.15
N ASP A 186 -9.96 19.00 -16.71
CA ASP A 186 -9.48 20.09 -17.56
C ASP A 186 -8.00 19.93 -18.00
N ASP A 187 -7.31 18.92 -17.48
CA ASP A 187 -5.88 18.66 -17.64
C ASP A 187 -5.57 17.36 -18.40
N LEU A 188 -6.49 16.88 -19.24
CA LEU A 188 -6.33 15.65 -20.00
C LEU A 188 -5.28 15.78 -21.13
N VAL A 189 -4.31 14.87 -21.14
CA VAL A 189 -3.25 14.76 -22.17
C VAL A 189 -3.10 13.31 -22.62
N VAL A 190 -2.51 13.11 -23.79
CA VAL A 190 -2.13 11.77 -24.28
C VAL A 190 -0.70 11.47 -23.79
N PRO A 191 -0.48 10.43 -22.95
CA PRO A 191 0.85 10.02 -22.55
C PRO A 191 1.63 9.48 -23.76
N ASN A 192 2.92 9.73 -23.77
CA ASN A 192 3.86 9.21 -24.76
C ASN A 192 4.27 7.76 -24.45
N VAL A 193 3.31 6.84 -24.57
CA VAL A 193 3.52 5.39 -24.38
C VAL A 193 2.99 4.60 -25.57
N PRO A 194 3.49 3.37 -25.82
CA PRO A 194 2.90 2.46 -26.80
C PRO A 194 1.44 2.11 -26.47
N PHE A 195 0.53 2.33 -27.42
CA PHE A 195 -0.87 1.90 -27.34
C PHE A 195 -1.12 0.62 -28.13
N SER A 196 -2.14 -0.15 -27.76
CA SER A 196 -2.59 -1.34 -28.52
C SER A 196 -3.32 -1.00 -29.83
N PHE A 197 -3.51 0.27 -30.13
CA PHE A 197 -4.22 0.78 -31.30
C PHE A 197 -3.62 2.12 -31.75
N SER A 198 -3.89 2.50 -33.00
CA SER A 198 -3.47 3.77 -33.59
C SER A 198 -4.65 4.74 -33.76
N GLY A 199 -4.34 6.01 -34.04
CA GLY A 199 -5.33 7.07 -34.26
C GLY A 199 -5.64 7.89 -33.01
N GLU A 200 -6.49 8.90 -33.23
CA GLU A 200 -6.96 9.81 -32.19
C GLU A 200 -8.14 9.21 -31.43
N SER A 201 -8.08 9.21 -30.11
CA SER A 201 -9.16 8.73 -29.26
C SER A 201 -9.06 9.31 -27.86
N GLU A 202 -10.20 9.65 -27.25
CA GLU A 202 -10.25 10.11 -25.85
C GLU A 202 -9.76 9.03 -24.87
N LYS A 203 -9.92 7.75 -25.21
CA LYS A 203 -9.39 6.64 -24.40
C LYS A 203 -7.87 6.56 -24.38
N LYS A 204 -7.16 7.42 -25.12
CA LYS A 204 -5.71 7.57 -24.95
C LYS A 204 -5.36 8.51 -23.81
N LYS A 205 -6.29 9.34 -23.34
CA LYS A 205 -5.97 10.44 -22.44
C LYS A 205 -5.94 10.00 -20.98
N LEU A 206 -5.11 10.69 -20.20
CA LEU A 206 -5.10 10.70 -18.74
C LEU A 206 -4.97 12.14 -18.27
N ARG A 207 -5.29 12.40 -17.00
CA ARG A 207 -4.89 13.65 -16.37
C ARG A 207 -3.38 13.77 -16.40
N LYS A 208 -2.87 14.98 -16.61
CA LYS A 208 -1.45 15.25 -16.89
C LYS A 208 -0.48 14.53 -15.96
N GLN A 209 -0.68 14.61 -14.65
CA GLN A 209 0.24 13.98 -13.70
C GLN A 209 0.22 12.45 -13.76
N ALA A 210 -0.95 11.84 -13.99
CA ALA A 210 -1.07 10.40 -14.21
C ALA A 210 -0.44 9.99 -15.56
N ALA A 211 -0.54 10.82 -16.60
CA ALA A 211 0.11 10.58 -17.89
C ALA A 211 1.64 10.54 -17.76
N GLU A 212 2.23 11.55 -17.10
CA GLU A 212 3.67 11.63 -16.85
C GLU A 212 4.19 10.47 -15.99
N ALA A 213 3.39 10.05 -15.00
CA ALA A 213 3.69 8.87 -14.18
C ALA A 213 3.64 7.57 -15.00
N LEU A 214 2.67 7.43 -15.90
CA LEU A 214 2.53 6.26 -16.76
C LEU A 214 3.72 6.16 -17.73
N GLU A 215 4.18 7.28 -18.28
CA GLU A 215 5.38 7.34 -19.12
C GLU A 215 6.62 6.83 -18.36
N GLN A 216 6.81 7.24 -17.11
CA GLN A 216 7.91 6.77 -16.26
C GLN A 216 7.79 5.26 -15.97
N LEU A 217 6.59 4.78 -15.65
CA LEU A 217 6.34 3.35 -15.42
C LEU A 217 6.68 2.52 -16.67
N PHE A 218 6.24 2.96 -17.85
CA PHE A 218 6.47 2.26 -19.11
C PHE A 218 7.94 2.31 -19.53
N ALA A 219 8.63 3.42 -19.28
CA ALA A 219 10.07 3.52 -19.53
C ALA A 219 10.85 2.52 -18.65
N GLN A 220 10.52 2.41 -17.36
CA GLN A 220 11.16 1.43 -16.49
C GLN A 220 10.83 -0.01 -16.92
N ALA A 221 9.58 -0.27 -17.31
CA ALA A 221 9.19 -1.57 -17.83
C ALA A 221 10.05 -1.95 -19.04
N GLU A 222 10.25 -1.02 -19.98
CA GLU A 222 11.10 -1.25 -21.16
C GLU A 222 12.56 -1.52 -20.79
N GLU A 223 13.13 -0.78 -19.84
CA GLU A 223 14.48 -1.02 -19.30
C GLU A 223 14.63 -2.42 -18.70
N ASP A 224 13.58 -2.91 -18.03
CA ASP A 224 13.53 -4.25 -17.44
C ASP A 224 13.15 -5.35 -18.45
N GLY A 225 12.97 -5.01 -19.73
CA GLY A 225 12.60 -5.96 -20.80
C GLY A 225 11.11 -6.32 -20.85
N ILE A 226 10.26 -5.57 -20.14
CA ILE A 226 8.82 -5.75 -20.02
C ILE A 226 8.08 -4.89 -21.06
N ALA A 227 7.37 -5.54 -21.97
CA ALA A 227 6.64 -4.87 -23.05
C ALA A 227 5.18 -4.58 -22.67
N LEU A 228 4.87 -3.33 -22.31
CA LEU A 228 3.50 -2.91 -21.98
C LEU A 228 2.80 -2.17 -23.15
N ARG A 229 1.47 -2.21 -23.16
CA ARG A 229 0.60 -1.45 -24.06
C ARG A 229 -0.55 -0.81 -23.28
N ALA A 230 -0.74 0.50 -23.46
CA ALA A 230 -1.92 1.19 -22.98
C ALA A 230 -3.13 0.84 -23.87
N VAL A 231 -4.31 0.61 -23.27
CA VAL A 231 -5.51 0.12 -23.96
C VAL A 231 -6.70 1.08 -23.84
N SER A 232 -6.97 1.57 -22.62
CA SER A 232 -8.12 2.44 -22.34
C SER A 232 -7.92 3.28 -21.07
N GLY A 233 -7.71 4.59 -21.27
CA GLY A 233 -7.66 5.63 -20.25
C GLY A 233 -9.00 6.33 -20.05
N PHE A 234 -9.03 7.64 -20.26
CA PHE A 234 -10.20 8.48 -20.00
C PHE A 234 -11.45 8.05 -20.79
N ARG A 235 -12.60 8.07 -20.10
CA ARG A 235 -13.91 7.79 -20.67
C ARG A 235 -14.94 8.78 -20.15
N ALA A 236 -15.46 9.61 -21.04
CA ALA A 236 -16.49 10.58 -20.70
C ALA A 236 -17.79 9.92 -20.22
N PHE A 237 -18.56 10.65 -19.40
CA PHE A 237 -19.85 10.18 -18.87
C PHE A 237 -20.80 9.65 -19.98
N GLY A 238 -20.97 10.39 -21.07
CA GLY A 238 -21.86 10.01 -22.17
C GLY A 238 -21.45 8.70 -22.84
N THR A 239 -20.14 8.45 -22.96
CA THR A 239 -19.62 7.17 -23.46
C THR A 239 -19.92 6.03 -22.50
N GLN A 240 -19.71 6.23 -21.20
CA GLN A 240 -20.06 5.22 -20.18
C GLN A 240 -21.58 4.95 -20.16
N GLN A 241 -22.41 5.97 -20.35
CA GLN A 241 -23.86 5.83 -20.48
C GLN A 241 -24.26 4.98 -21.67
N ALA A 242 -23.68 5.22 -22.85
CA ALA A 242 -23.95 4.40 -24.03
C ALA A 242 -23.53 2.93 -23.82
N ILE A 243 -22.36 2.68 -23.21
CA ILE A 243 -21.89 1.32 -22.88
C ILE A 243 -22.85 0.63 -21.91
N PHE A 244 -23.23 1.31 -20.83
CA PHE A 244 -24.13 0.76 -19.82
C PHE A 244 -25.50 0.43 -20.43
N GLN A 245 -26.10 1.34 -21.21
CA GLN A 245 -27.39 1.11 -21.88
C GLN A 245 -27.33 -0.06 -22.87
N SER A 246 -26.23 -0.19 -23.63
CA SER A 246 -26.04 -1.34 -24.53
C SER A 246 -25.99 -2.67 -23.76
N ASN A 247 -25.31 -2.69 -22.60
CA ASN A 247 -25.27 -3.89 -21.75
C ASN A 247 -26.64 -4.21 -21.13
N VAL A 248 -27.39 -3.20 -20.68
CA VAL A 248 -28.77 -3.36 -20.19
C VAL A 248 -29.66 -3.98 -21.26
N GLN A 249 -29.57 -3.51 -22.50
CA GLN A 249 -30.36 -4.06 -23.62
C GLN A 249 -30.02 -5.52 -23.92
N ARG A 250 -28.76 -5.92 -23.74
CA ARG A 250 -28.28 -7.27 -24.05
C ARG A 250 -28.51 -8.28 -22.92
N GLN A 251 -28.41 -7.86 -21.66
CA GLN A 251 -28.29 -8.76 -20.51
C GLN A 251 -29.26 -8.45 -19.37
N GLY A 252 -29.98 -7.32 -19.44
CA GLY A 252 -30.77 -6.79 -18.32
C GLY A 252 -29.94 -5.90 -17.40
N GLU A 253 -30.64 -5.06 -16.62
CA GLU A 253 -29.98 -4.04 -15.80
C GLU A 253 -29.19 -4.62 -14.62
N GLU A 254 -29.75 -5.63 -13.95
CA GLU A 254 -29.08 -6.29 -12.81
C GLU A 254 -27.71 -6.83 -13.21
N GLU A 255 -27.65 -7.61 -14.30
CA GLU A 255 -26.40 -8.17 -14.82
C GLU A 255 -25.47 -7.07 -15.37
N ALA A 256 -26.02 -6.03 -16.02
CA ALA A 256 -25.21 -4.90 -16.47
C ALA A 256 -24.50 -4.19 -15.30
N ARG A 257 -25.15 -4.02 -14.14
CA ARG A 257 -24.54 -3.41 -12.94
C ARG A 257 -23.48 -4.30 -12.26
N ARG A 258 -23.45 -5.60 -12.57
CA ARG A 258 -22.41 -6.51 -12.06
C ARG A 258 -21.08 -6.28 -12.75
N TYR A 259 -21.07 -6.18 -14.08
CA TYR A 259 -19.85 -6.14 -14.90
C TYR A 259 -19.55 -4.79 -15.55
N SER A 260 -20.47 -3.82 -15.48
CA SER A 260 -20.27 -2.47 -16.01
C SER A 260 -20.55 -1.43 -14.93
N ALA A 261 -19.66 -0.46 -14.83
CA ALA A 261 -19.89 0.73 -14.04
C ALA A 261 -21.17 1.44 -14.53
N TYR A 262 -21.97 1.91 -13.58
CA TYR A 262 -23.06 2.84 -13.84
C TYR A 262 -22.46 4.19 -14.29
N PRO A 263 -23.15 4.99 -15.12
CA PRO A 263 -22.63 6.29 -15.53
C PRO A 263 -22.32 7.17 -14.31
N GLY A 264 -21.12 7.77 -14.28
CA GLY A 264 -20.62 8.51 -13.12
C GLY A 264 -19.89 7.67 -12.07
N THR A 265 -19.99 6.33 -12.09
CA THR A 265 -19.27 5.44 -11.14
C THR A 265 -18.06 4.73 -11.74
N SER A 266 -17.66 5.12 -12.95
CA SER A 266 -16.47 4.59 -13.62
C SER A 266 -15.24 5.42 -13.29
N GLU A 267 -14.17 4.79 -12.80
CA GLU A 267 -12.91 5.49 -12.55
C GLU A 267 -12.28 6.05 -13.81
N HIS A 268 -12.54 5.49 -15.00
CA HIS A 268 -12.06 6.07 -16.26
C HIS A 268 -12.54 7.51 -16.47
N GLN A 269 -13.68 7.91 -15.91
CA GLN A 269 -14.15 9.29 -16.01
C GLN A 269 -13.28 10.26 -15.19
N THR A 270 -12.54 9.78 -14.19
CA THR A 270 -11.57 10.62 -13.45
C THR A 270 -10.36 11.00 -14.29
N GLY A 271 -10.07 10.27 -15.37
CA GLY A 271 -8.81 10.37 -16.11
C GLY A 271 -7.59 9.90 -15.32
N LEU A 272 -7.78 9.19 -14.20
CA LEU A 272 -6.72 8.62 -13.36
C LEU A 272 -6.58 7.10 -13.52
N ALA A 273 -7.47 6.47 -14.28
CA ALA A 273 -7.42 5.04 -14.58
C ALA A 273 -6.89 4.77 -15.99
N MET A 274 -5.99 3.79 -16.13
CA MET A 274 -5.51 3.28 -17.40
C MET A 274 -5.55 1.75 -17.38
N ASP A 275 -6.28 1.19 -18.34
CA ASP A 275 -6.16 -0.22 -18.68
C ASP A 275 -4.87 -0.44 -19.47
N VAL A 276 -4.03 -1.36 -18.99
CA VAL A 276 -2.78 -1.77 -19.63
C VAL A 276 -2.79 -3.26 -19.96
N SER A 277 -2.02 -3.66 -20.96
CA SER A 277 -1.84 -5.07 -21.32
C SER A 277 -0.44 -5.29 -21.87
N SER A 278 -0.17 -6.49 -22.40
CA SER A 278 1.08 -6.83 -23.07
C SER A 278 0.81 -7.51 -24.42
N PRO A 279 1.70 -7.37 -25.42
CA PRO A 279 1.68 -8.20 -26.61
C PRO A 279 1.69 -9.69 -26.31
N SER A 280 2.25 -10.14 -25.18
CA SER A 280 2.30 -11.56 -24.78
C SER A 280 0.91 -12.17 -24.58
N VAL A 281 -0.09 -11.36 -24.26
CA VAL A 281 -1.51 -11.73 -24.14
C VAL A 281 -2.37 -11.12 -25.24
N ASN A 282 -1.78 -10.82 -26.40
CA ASN A 282 -2.45 -10.19 -27.54
C ASN A 282 -3.13 -8.86 -27.19
N ASN A 283 -2.62 -8.14 -26.20
CA ASN A 283 -3.20 -6.90 -25.65
C ASN A 283 -4.63 -7.07 -25.08
N ALA A 284 -5.00 -8.29 -24.67
CA ALA A 284 -6.28 -8.57 -24.03
C ALA A 284 -6.33 -7.99 -22.60
N LEU A 285 -7.52 -7.55 -22.18
CA LEU A 285 -7.80 -7.12 -20.81
C LEU A 285 -8.48 -8.28 -20.09
N GLU A 286 -7.66 -9.24 -19.65
CA GLU A 286 -8.09 -10.48 -19.03
C GLU A 286 -7.24 -10.78 -17.79
N ASP A 287 -7.79 -11.57 -16.87
CA ASP A 287 -7.16 -11.94 -15.60
C ASP A 287 -5.83 -12.69 -15.80
N THR A 288 -5.71 -13.39 -16.93
CA THR A 288 -4.50 -14.09 -17.38
C THR A 288 -3.26 -13.18 -17.42
N LEU A 289 -3.43 -11.86 -17.63
CA LEU A 289 -2.32 -10.90 -17.54
C LEU A 289 -1.61 -10.97 -16.19
N GLY A 290 -2.36 -11.12 -15.09
CA GLY A 290 -1.80 -11.18 -13.73
C GLY A 290 -0.86 -12.37 -13.50
N ALA A 291 -0.98 -13.43 -14.32
CA ALA A 291 -0.11 -14.60 -14.25
C ALA A 291 1.18 -14.46 -15.10
N THR A 292 1.24 -13.50 -16.02
CA THR A 292 2.41 -13.28 -16.88
C THR A 292 3.53 -12.57 -16.14
N GLU A 293 4.70 -12.48 -16.78
CA GLU A 293 5.83 -11.72 -16.27
C GLU A 293 5.49 -10.23 -16.16
N GLU A 294 4.79 -9.68 -17.15
CA GLU A 294 4.42 -8.26 -17.19
C GLU A 294 3.38 -7.89 -16.13
N GLY A 295 2.36 -8.75 -15.89
CA GLY A 295 1.38 -8.50 -14.84
C GLY A 295 1.98 -8.59 -13.44
N LYS A 296 2.90 -9.53 -13.19
CA LYS A 296 3.64 -9.62 -11.92
C LYS A 296 4.55 -8.42 -11.73
N TRP A 297 5.29 -8.03 -12.77
CA TRP A 297 6.13 -6.84 -12.74
C TRP A 297 5.30 -5.57 -12.43
N LEU A 298 4.11 -5.42 -13.04
CA LEU A 298 3.21 -4.32 -12.72
C LEU A 298 2.76 -4.34 -11.26
N ALA A 299 2.35 -5.50 -10.73
CA ALA A 299 1.92 -5.63 -9.34
C ALA A 299 3.02 -5.25 -8.33
N GLU A 300 4.28 -5.49 -8.67
CA GLU A 300 5.45 -5.17 -7.84
C GLU A 300 5.91 -3.71 -7.99
N ASN A 301 5.82 -3.13 -9.19
CA ASN A 301 6.48 -1.85 -9.50
C ASN A 301 5.55 -0.65 -9.64
N ALA A 302 4.25 -0.85 -9.92
CA ALA A 302 3.31 0.24 -10.20
C ALA A 302 3.26 1.30 -9.08
N ALA A 303 3.38 0.87 -7.82
CA ALA A 303 3.28 1.73 -6.64
C ALA A 303 4.37 2.81 -6.59
N ALA A 304 5.59 2.50 -7.04
CA ALA A 304 6.71 3.44 -7.09
C ALA A 304 6.45 4.64 -8.03
N TYR A 305 5.50 4.47 -8.97
CA TYR A 305 5.07 5.48 -9.93
C TYR A 305 3.71 6.10 -9.57
N GLY A 306 3.11 5.70 -8.44
CA GLY A 306 1.84 6.26 -7.97
C GLY A 306 0.60 5.54 -8.49
N PHE A 307 0.75 4.34 -9.06
CA PHE A 307 -0.35 3.50 -9.51
C PHE A 307 -0.56 2.31 -8.57
N ILE A 308 -1.82 1.90 -8.42
CA ILE A 308 -2.19 0.65 -7.76
C ILE A 308 -2.90 -0.27 -8.76
N ILE A 309 -2.81 -1.59 -8.53
CA ILE A 309 -3.76 -2.53 -9.11
C ILE A 309 -5.08 -2.32 -8.39
N ARG A 310 -6.04 -1.69 -9.05
CA ARG A 310 -7.23 -1.15 -8.38
C ARG A 310 -8.16 -2.21 -7.82
N TYR A 311 -8.27 -3.33 -8.54
CA TYR A 311 -9.14 -4.44 -8.23
C TYR A 311 -8.31 -5.72 -8.06
N PRO A 312 -7.69 -5.93 -6.89
CA PRO A 312 -6.87 -7.11 -6.61
C PRO A 312 -7.73 -8.37 -6.36
N GLU A 313 -7.11 -9.54 -6.54
CA GLU A 313 -7.76 -10.85 -6.36
C GLU A 313 -8.29 -11.04 -4.93
N GLY A 314 -9.51 -11.56 -4.79
CA GLY A 314 -10.12 -11.88 -3.50
C GLY A 314 -10.72 -10.68 -2.74
N LYS A 315 -10.69 -9.48 -3.33
CA LYS A 315 -11.21 -8.25 -2.73
C LYS A 315 -12.51 -7.76 -3.39
N GLU A 316 -13.18 -8.61 -4.16
CA GLU A 316 -14.42 -8.29 -4.89
C GLU A 316 -15.56 -7.88 -3.94
N HIS A 317 -15.58 -8.46 -2.74
CA HIS A 317 -16.57 -8.14 -1.71
C HIS A 317 -16.41 -6.72 -1.14
N ILE A 318 -15.25 -6.08 -1.36
CA ILE A 318 -14.96 -4.70 -0.94
C ILE A 318 -15.13 -3.75 -2.13
N THR A 319 -14.46 -4.04 -3.25
CA THR A 319 -14.43 -3.13 -4.42
C THR A 319 -15.71 -3.21 -5.26
N GLY A 320 -16.39 -4.36 -5.23
CA GLY A 320 -17.51 -4.69 -6.10
C GLY A 320 -17.12 -5.14 -7.51
N TYR A 321 -15.83 -5.24 -7.83
CA TYR A 321 -15.30 -5.65 -9.14
C TYR A 321 -14.47 -6.92 -9.00
N ALA A 322 -14.50 -7.76 -10.04
CA ALA A 322 -13.64 -8.95 -10.14
C ALA A 322 -12.16 -8.56 -10.13
N TYR A 323 -11.26 -9.54 -10.03
CA TYR A 323 -9.83 -9.30 -10.23
C TYR A 323 -9.56 -8.69 -11.63
N GLU A 324 -8.94 -7.52 -11.67
CA GLU A 324 -8.56 -6.83 -12.90
C GLU A 324 -7.07 -6.40 -12.85
N PRO A 325 -6.12 -7.31 -13.14
CA PRO A 325 -4.68 -7.00 -13.12
C PRO A 325 -4.26 -5.92 -14.12
N TRP A 326 -5.10 -5.63 -15.11
CA TRP A 326 -4.86 -4.62 -16.13
C TRP A 326 -5.25 -3.20 -15.70
N HIS A 327 -6.13 -3.05 -14.70
CA HIS A 327 -6.71 -1.75 -14.35
C HIS A 327 -5.82 -1.02 -13.35
N LEU A 328 -4.98 -0.12 -13.87
CA LEU A 328 -4.13 0.75 -13.05
C LEU A 328 -4.89 2.00 -12.63
N ARG A 329 -4.84 2.33 -11.34
CA ARG A 329 -5.41 3.57 -10.80
C ARG A 329 -4.31 4.45 -10.21
N TYR A 330 -4.15 5.66 -10.74
CA TYR A 330 -3.25 6.67 -10.17
C TYR A 330 -3.85 7.29 -8.90
N VAL A 331 -3.07 7.30 -7.83
CA VAL A 331 -3.42 7.91 -6.53
C VAL A 331 -2.29 8.77 -5.95
N GLY A 332 -1.19 8.93 -6.69
CA GLY A 332 0.04 9.57 -6.20
C GLY A 332 0.98 8.57 -5.50
N LYS A 333 2.28 8.87 -5.50
CA LYS A 333 3.33 7.93 -5.07
C LYS A 333 3.18 7.51 -3.61
N GLN A 334 2.93 8.45 -2.71
CA GLN A 334 2.83 8.19 -1.27
C GLN A 334 1.67 7.24 -0.96
N VAL A 335 0.48 7.56 -1.47
CA VAL A 335 -0.73 6.74 -1.25
C VAL A 335 -0.58 5.37 -1.91
N ALA A 336 -0.06 5.29 -3.14
CA ALA A 336 0.13 4.02 -3.84
C ALA A 336 1.11 3.11 -3.10
N GLN A 337 2.22 3.67 -2.59
CA GLN A 337 3.21 2.94 -1.80
C GLN A 337 2.60 2.37 -0.52
N GLN A 338 1.85 3.18 0.23
CA GLN A 338 1.18 2.74 1.46
C GLN A 338 0.14 1.64 1.20
N ILE A 339 -0.65 1.77 0.13
CA ILE A 339 -1.60 0.74 -0.31
C ILE A 339 -0.88 -0.56 -0.63
N HIS A 340 0.23 -0.48 -1.36
CA HIS A 340 1.02 -1.64 -1.77
C HIS A 340 1.66 -2.35 -0.57
N GLU A 341 2.35 -1.62 0.31
CA GLU A 341 3.02 -2.17 1.50
C GLU A 341 2.06 -2.91 2.45
N GLN A 342 0.83 -2.44 2.52
CA GLN A 342 -0.21 -3.00 3.41
C GLN A 342 -1.18 -3.96 2.70
N ALA A 343 -1.00 -4.19 1.39
CA ALA A 343 -1.90 -5.02 0.56
C ALA A 343 -3.39 -4.64 0.68
N LEU A 344 -3.68 -3.33 0.64
CA LEU A 344 -5.02 -2.79 0.79
C LEU A 344 -5.69 -2.53 -0.57
N THR A 345 -7.01 -2.41 -0.56
CA THR A 345 -7.75 -1.68 -1.59
C THR A 345 -7.75 -0.18 -1.30
N LEU A 346 -8.12 0.65 -2.28
CA LEU A 346 -8.30 2.09 -2.04
C LEU A 346 -9.38 2.36 -0.98
N GLU A 347 -10.45 1.56 -0.95
CA GLU A 347 -11.47 1.62 0.10
C GLU A 347 -10.90 1.32 1.49
N GLU A 348 -10.17 0.21 1.65
CA GLU A 348 -9.58 -0.17 2.94
C GLU A 348 -8.54 0.83 3.43
N TYR A 349 -7.76 1.42 2.51
CA TYR A 349 -6.76 2.43 2.83
C TYR A 349 -7.33 3.58 3.66
N PHE A 350 -8.50 4.08 3.29
CA PHE A 350 -9.14 5.17 3.99
C PHE A 350 -9.69 4.79 5.36
N GLU A 351 -9.87 3.52 5.69
CA GLU A 351 -10.37 3.07 7.00
C GLU A 351 -9.27 2.50 7.90
N ALA A 352 -8.14 2.06 7.33
CA ALA A 352 -7.02 1.47 8.06
C ALA A 352 -6.36 2.45 9.04
N ASP A 353 -5.90 1.91 10.18
CA ASP A 353 -5.15 2.60 11.25
C ASP A 353 -5.87 3.77 11.92
N ARG A 354 -7.16 3.96 11.66
CA ARG A 354 -7.94 4.96 12.39
C ARG A 354 -8.06 4.57 13.86
N PRO A 355 -7.96 5.53 14.79
CA PRO A 355 -8.29 5.26 16.17
C PRO A 355 -9.74 4.78 16.21
N ASN A 356 -9.96 3.56 16.71
CA ASN A 356 -11.31 3.09 16.99
C ASN A 356 -11.98 4.17 17.87
N ASN A 357 -13.17 4.64 17.50
CA ASN A 357 -14.05 5.30 18.46
C ASN A 357 -14.38 4.24 19.53
N LEU A 358 -13.51 4.12 20.53
CA LEU A 358 -13.69 3.24 21.68
C LEU A 358 -14.91 3.67 22.51
#